data_AF-A0A3F3GW03-F1
#
_entry.id   AF-A0A3F3GW03-F1
#
_cell.length_a   1.000
_cell.length_b   1.000
_cell.length_c   1.000
_cell.angle_alpha   90.00
_cell.angle_beta   90.00
_cell.angle_gamma   90.00
#
_symmetry.space_group_name_H-M   'P 1'
#
loop_
_entity.id
_entity.type
_entity.pdbx_description
1 polymer ?
#
loop_
_entity_poly.entity_id
_entity_poly.type
_entity_poly.pdbx_seq_one_letter_code
_entity_poly.pdbx_strand_id
1 'polypeptide(L)'
;MKQGKSAQIKAMKHRNQQHKYKENKKLPPFDYNEFAGFLRARFFLTKRQAYQPEVFEVASFFLDDLIATMVQQNFSAFTSDERVIVNLNEAMQATLVQSTDRDWRYFILLMPVLYDIQAFLAKEGQVSPRYGVKTTKFDVNFWRMIIRTVLAVNYFRFQGQDVAKLMAESSAIDDLQFKFLSQNGDDDDFDLATIQEVYRGLTITMPELKAADAKPLVDKLSAEEIQDEVDFGQRMVETFEKTSTAGVVSKQEMAMLESLHRGLAEKFNASHRDWTANMLASFVKDDLFDYWQPEWDSLDGLGGEISRYVQFLSDKKAIDDGRKIQRGLEGLDHYLDIAAVNTLLGQLSVKAVEKLLQSEK
;
A
#
# COMPACT_ATOMS: atom_id res chain seq x y z
N MET A 1 57.01 32.53 25.19
CA MET A 1 56.47 31.16 25.01
C MET A 1 55.02 31.01 25.49
N LYS A 2 54.06 31.87 25.06
CA LYS A 2 52.62 31.74 25.41
C LYS A 2 51.71 31.38 24.21
N GLN A 3 52.20 31.49 22.98
CA GLN A 3 51.42 31.23 21.75
C GLN A 3 51.36 29.74 21.34
N GLY A 4 52.32 28.91 21.73
CA GLY A 4 52.31 27.46 21.40
C GLY A 4 51.24 26.67 22.17
N LYS A 5 50.94 27.06 23.41
CA LYS A 5 49.94 26.37 24.25
C LYS A 5 48.51 26.62 23.80
N SER A 6 48.18 27.83 23.33
CA SER A 6 46.82 28.13 22.83
C SER A 6 46.51 27.42 21.51
N ALA A 7 47.51 27.29 20.63
CA ALA A 7 47.38 26.52 19.38
C ALA A 7 47.20 25.02 19.64
N GLN A 8 47.95 24.44 20.60
CA GLN A 8 47.76 23.06 21.02
C GLN A 8 46.41 22.81 21.70
N ILE A 9 45.91 23.73 22.53
CA ILE A 9 44.58 23.63 23.15
C ILE A 9 43.46 23.76 22.11
N LYS A 10 43.61 24.65 21.11
CA LYS A 10 42.66 24.73 19.97
C LYS A 10 42.68 23.46 19.15
N ALA A 11 43.86 22.92 18.82
CA ALA A 11 43.99 21.66 18.10
C ALA A 11 43.40 20.48 18.89
N MET A 12 43.65 20.38 20.20
CA MET A 12 43.03 19.38 21.07
C MET A 12 41.51 19.56 21.19
N LYS A 13 41.00 20.80 21.29
CA LYS A 13 39.54 21.05 21.29
C LYS A 13 38.90 20.66 19.96
N HIS A 14 39.55 20.97 18.84
CA HIS A 14 39.07 20.59 17.51
C HIS A 14 39.09 19.07 17.32
N ARG A 15 40.14 18.41 17.81
CA ARG A 15 40.28 16.95 17.78
C ARG A 15 39.29 16.28 18.72
N ASN A 16 39.04 16.83 19.92
CA ASN A 16 38.01 16.35 20.85
C ASN A 16 36.58 16.63 20.38
N GLN A 17 36.34 17.71 19.64
CA GLN A 17 35.06 17.95 18.96
C GLN A 17 34.86 16.98 17.80
N GLN A 18 35.89 16.71 17.01
CA GLN A 18 35.85 15.68 15.97
C GLN A 18 35.71 14.27 16.55
N HIS A 19 36.36 13.97 17.69
CA HIS A 19 36.18 12.71 18.40
C HIS A 19 34.80 12.62 19.06
N LYS A 20 34.23 13.68 19.64
CA LYS A 20 32.83 13.68 20.11
C LYS A 20 31.78 13.60 19.00
N TYR A 21 32.12 14.02 17.78
CA TYR A 21 31.28 13.82 16.59
C TYR A 21 31.44 12.43 15.97
N LYS A 22 32.61 11.78 16.16
CA LYS A 22 32.92 10.43 15.69
C LYS A 22 32.61 9.33 16.72
N GLU A 23 32.51 9.66 18.00
CA GLU A 23 31.93 8.81 19.04
C GLU A 23 30.40 8.83 18.88
N ASN A 24 29.94 7.99 17.98
CA ASN A 24 28.67 7.28 18.03
C ASN A 24 27.46 8.10 18.50
N LYS A 25 26.85 8.87 17.58
CA LYS A 25 25.39 8.78 17.48
C LYS A 25 25.09 7.38 16.95
N LYS A 26 25.15 6.38 17.83
CA LYS A 26 24.53 5.09 17.57
C LYS A 26 23.12 5.42 17.15
N LEU A 27 22.74 5.08 15.92
CA LEU A 27 21.40 5.33 15.46
C LEU A 27 20.42 4.65 16.45
N PRO A 28 19.24 5.23 16.73
CA PRO A 28 18.26 4.56 17.55
C PRO A 28 17.95 3.17 16.98
N PRO A 29 17.36 2.24 17.75
CA PRO A 29 16.82 1.02 17.15
C PRO A 29 15.94 1.38 15.95
N PHE A 30 16.06 0.60 14.87
CA PHE A 30 15.23 0.81 13.70
C PHE A 30 13.79 0.37 14.01
N ASP A 31 12.84 1.28 13.78
CA ASP A 31 11.41 1.01 13.83
C ASP A 31 10.85 1.17 12.41
N TYR A 32 10.31 0.08 11.86
CA TYR A 32 9.74 0.07 10.52
C TYR A 32 8.52 0.99 10.41
N ASN A 33 7.65 1.00 11.41
CA ASN A 33 6.40 1.76 11.36
C ASN A 33 6.70 3.26 11.43
N GLU A 34 7.64 3.68 12.28
CA GLU A 34 8.08 5.09 12.31
C GLU A 34 8.74 5.49 10.98
N PHE A 35 9.58 4.63 10.42
CA PHE A 35 10.29 4.90 9.17
C PHE A 35 9.35 4.98 7.96
N ALA A 36 8.50 3.98 7.78
CA ALA A 36 7.52 3.93 6.71
C ALA A 36 6.49 5.05 6.88
N GLY A 37 5.94 5.22 8.08
CA GLY A 37 4.98 6.29 8.39
C GLY A 37 5.54 7.68 8.11
N PHE A 38 6.82 7.94 8.43
CA PHE A 38 7.47 9.19 8.06
C PHE A 38 7.50 9.40 6.53
N LEU A 39 7.95 8.40 5.76
CA LEU A 39 8.04 8.53 4.30
C LEU A 39 6.66 8.67 3.64
N ARG A 40 5.67 7.87 4.07
CA ARG A 40 4.28 7.98 3.58
C ARG A 40 3.70 9.37 3.85
N ALA A 41 3.81 9.86 5.08
CA ALA A 41 3.32 11.20 5.44
C ALA A 41 4.01 12.31 4.63
N ARG A 42 5.33 12.21 4.43
CA ARG A 42 6.09 13.17 3.63
C ARG A 42 5.69 13.14 2.16
N PHE A 43 5.47 11.96 1.60
CA PHE A 43 4.99 11.82 0.23
C PHE A 43 3.60 12.43 0.08
N PHE A 44 2.65 12.08 0.94
CA PHE A 44 1.30 12.65 0.95
C PHE A 44 1.31 14.18 1.01
N LEU A 45 2.05 14.76 1.96
CA LEU A 45 2.14 16.21 2.13
C LEU A 45 2.77 16.94 0.93
N THR A 46 3.57 16.25 0.12
CA THR A 46 4.30 16.88 -1.01
C THR A 46 3.72 16.54 -2.37
N LYS A 47 2.93 15.45 -2.50
CA LYS A 47 2.50 14.90 -3.78
C LYS A 47 0.98 14.73 -3.93
N ARG A 48 0.18 14.74 -2.84
CA ARG A 48 -1.29 14.55 -2.94
C ARG A 48 -1.97 15.50 -3.93
N GLN A 49 -1.55 16.76 -3.96
CA GLN A 49 -2.13 17.79 -4.84
C GLN A 49 -1.49 17.85 -6.23
N ALA A 50 -0.42 17.08 -6.47
CA ALA A 50 0.28 17.08 -7.75
C ALA A 50 -0.40 16.18 -8.79
N TYR A 51 -1.21 15.21 -8.34
CA TYR A 51 -1.81 14.19 -9.18
C TYR A 51 -3.32 14.16 -9.03
N GLN A 52 -3.99 13.59 -10.03
CA GLN A 52 -5.38 13.16 -9.87
C GLN A 52 -5.48 12.06 -8.81
N PRO A 53 -6.61 11.95 -8.08
CA PRO A 53 -6.75 10.99 -6.98
C PRO A 53 -6.40 9.54 -7.38
N GLU A 54 -6.81 9.11 -8.58
CA GLU A 54 -6.55 7.76 -9.10
C GLU A 54 -5.05 7.46 -9.20
N VAL A 55 -4.30 8.41 -9.74
CA VAL A 55 -2.85 8.30 -9.93
C VAL A 55 -2.13 8.40 -8.58
N PHE A 56 -2.61 9.26 -7.68
CA PHE A 56 -2.04 9.42 -6.35
C PHE A 56 -2.18 8.14 -5.51
N GLU A 57 -3.36 7.53 -5.46
CA GLU A 57 -3.59 6.32 -4.67
C GLU A 57 -2.73 5.16 -5.21
N VAL A 58 -2.67 4.97 -6.53
CA VAL A 58 -1.76 4.00 -7.17
C VAL A 58 -0.30 4.24 -6.77
N ALA A 59 0.15 5.50 -6.78
CA ALA A 59 1.48 5.90 -6.35
C ALA A 59 1.73 5.60 -4.85
N SER A 60 0.71 5.83 -4.00
CA SER A 60 0.78 5.61 -2.56
C SER A 60 0.98 4.13 -2.24
N PHE A 61 0.19 3.25 -2.86
CA PHE A 61 0.35 1.80 -2.75
C PHE A 61 1.75 1.35 -3.17
N PHE A 62 2.23 1.83 -4.33
CA PHE A 62 3.55 1.45 -4.81
C PHE A 62 4.66 1.93 -3.88
N LEU A 63 4.53 3.14 -3.33
CA LEU A 63 5.49 3.66 -2.37
C LEU A 63 5.55 2.78 -1.13
N ASP A 64 4.42 2.28 -0.64
CA ASP A 64 4.44 1.42 0.54
C ASP A 64 5.11 0.08 0.29
N ASP A 65 4.70 -0.60 -0.79
CA ASP A 65 5.32 -1.85 -1.23
C ASP A 65 6.83 -1.66 -1.49
N LEU A 66 7.23 -0.49 -2.02
CA LEU A 66 8.62 -0.12 -2.24
C LEU A 66 9.38 0.08 -0.94
N ILE A 67 8.82 0.77 0.05
CA ILE A 67 9.46 0.94 1.36
C ILE A 67 9.67 -0.43 2.02
N ALA A 68 8.66 -1.29 1.99
CA ALA A 68 8.76 -2.66 2.50
C ALA A 68 9.88 -3.43 1.79
N THR A 69 9.92 -3.37 0.46
CA THR A 69 10.95 -4.02 -0.38
C THR A 69 12.35 -3.51 -0.06
N MET A 70 12.52 -2.18 0.05
CA MET A 70 13.80 -1.55 0.40
C MET A 70 14.33 -2.06 1.73
N VAL A 71 13.47 -2.16 2.75
CA VAL A 71 13.84 -2.65 4.08
C VAL A 71 14.12 -4.14 4.04
N GLN A 72 13.28 -4.94 3.39
CA GLN A 72 13.42 -6.40 3.32
C GLN A 72 14.74 -6.81 2.63
N GLN A 73 15.06 -6.21 1.48
CA GLN A 73 16.29 -6.50 0.74
C GLN A 73 17.56 -6.11 1.52
N ASN A 74 17.44 -5.18 2.47
CA ASN A 74 18.55 -4.61 3.23
C ASN A 74 18.39 -4.80 4.75
N PHE A 75 17.65 -5.81 5.19
CA PHE A 75 17.18 -5.95 6.58
C PHE A 75 18.31 -5.90 7.61
N SER A 76 19.38 -6.66 7.39
CA SER A 76 20.55 -6.68 8.28
C SER A 76 21.24 -5.32 8.38
N ALA A 77 21.22 -4.52 7.31
CA ALA A 77 21.79 -3.18 7.31
C ALA A 77 20.86 -2.15 7.98
N PHE A 78 19.54 -2.26 7.79
CA PHE A 78 18.59 -1.35 8.45
C PHE A 78 18.57 -1.53 9.97
N THR A 79 18.75 -2.77 10.43
CA THR A 79 18.80 -3.13 11.86
C THR A 79 20.17 -2.90 12.50
N SER A 80 21.18 -2.49 11.73
CA SER A 80 22.50 -2.13 12.27
C SER A 80 22.55 -0.67 12.73
N ASP A 81 23.69 -0.27 13.30
CA ASP A 81 24.02 1.12 13.62
C ASP A 81 24.67 1.88 12.45
N GLU A 82 24.74 1.25 11.27
CA GLU A 82 25.30 1.83 10.06
C GLU A 82 24.22 2.45 9.15
N ARG A 83 24.67 3.33 8.26
CA ARG A 83 23.81 3.90 7.21
C ARG A 83 23.70 2.92 6.05
N VAL A 84 22.48 2.61 5.64
CA VAL A 84 22.18 1.73 4.50
C VAL A 84 22.30 2.48 3.18
N ILE A 85 22.87 1.88 2.15
CA ILE A 85 22.79 2.40 0.78
C ILE A 85 21.93 1.48 -0.05
N VAL A 86 20.72 1.93 -0.36
CA VAL A 86 19.72 1.15 -1.10
C VAL A 86 19.91 1.34 -2.60
N ASN A 87 19.95 0.24 -3.37
CA ASN A 87 19.88 0.30 -4.83
C ASN A 87 18.43 0.50 -5.25
N LEU A 88 18.05 1.73 -5.56
CA LEU A 88 16.65 2.11 -5.72
C LEU A 88 16.02 1.51 -6.98
N ASN A 89 16.77 1.38 -8.07
CA ASN A 89 16.24 0.79 -9.30
C ASN A 89 15.93 -0.71 -9.13
N GLU A 90 16.77 -1.42 -8.38
CA GLU A 90 16.56 -2.85 -8.07
C GLU A 90 15.36 -3.02 -7.12
N ALA A 91 15.25 -2.18 -6.10
CA ALA A 91 14.09 -2.18 -5.20
C ALA A 91 12.79 -1.91 -5.98
N MET A 92 12.73 -0.86 -6.78
CA MET A 92 11.56 -0.52 -7.61
C MET A 92 11.19 -1.63 -8.60
N GLN A 93 12.16 -2.24 -9.28
CA GLN A 93 11.90 -3.39 -10.16
C GLN A 93 11.35 -4.59 -9.38
N ALA A 94 11.95 -4.91 -8.24
CA ALA A 94 11.49 -6.01 -7.40
C ALA A 94 10.06 -5.77 -6.90
N THR A 95 9.74 -4.55 -6.47
CA THR A 95 8.39 -4.14 -6.06
C THR A 95 7.39 -4.38 -7.19
N LEU A 96 7.66 -3.90 -8.41
CA LEU A 96 6.77 -4.11 -9.56
C LEU A 96 6.56 -5.61 -9.86
N VAL A 97 7.61 -6.42 -9.81
CA VAL A 97 7.55 -7.86 -10.07
C VAL A 97 6.77 -8.62 -8.98
N GLN A 98 6.82 -8.13 -7.74
CA GLN A 98 6.15 -8.71 -6.57
C GLN A 98 4.68 -8.28 -6.44
N SER A 99 4.24 -7.20 -7.11
CA SER A 99 2.83 -6.83 -7.21
C SER A 99 2.07 -7.82 -8.10
N THR A 100 1.71 -8.97 -7.56
CA THR A 100 1.16 -10.11 -8.32
C THR A 100 -0.36 -10.16 -8.38
N ASP A 101 -1.02 -9.17 -7.78
CA ASP A 101 -2.41 -9.14 -7.32
C ASP A 101 -3.08 -7.80 -7.67
N ARG A 102 -2.54 -7.07 -8.66
CA ARG A 102 -3.04 -5.78 -9.14
C ARG A 102 -3.58 -5.89 -10.57
N ASP A 103 -4.66 -5.17 -10.86
CA ASP A 103 -5.18 -5.00 -12.23
C ASP A 103 -4.12 -4.36 -13.13
N TRP A 104 -4.14 -4.65 -14.44
CA TRP A 104 -3.16 -4.10 -15.38
C TRP A 104 -3.11 -2.55 -15.36
N ARG A 105 -4.24 -1.90 -15.09
CA ARG A 105 -4.34 -0.43 -15.02
C ARG A 105 -3.48 0.16 -13.92
N TYR A 106 -3.26 -0.57 -12.82
CA TYR A 106 -2.36 -0.16 -11.75
C TYR A 106 -0.97 0.16 -12.31
N PHE A 107 -0.40 -0.75 -13.09
CA PHE A 107 0.95 -0.59 -13.64
C PHE A 107 1.01 0.53 -14.69
N ILE A 108 -0.04 0.69 -15.48
CA ILE A 108 -0.11 1.77 -16.46
C ILE A 108 -0.17 3.14 -15.77
N LEU A 109 -0.98 3.27 -14.72
CA LEU A 109 -1.11 4.51 -13.95
C LEU A 109 0.14 4.82 -13.10
N LEU A 110 1.03 3.86 -12.85
CA LEU A 110 2.31 4.12 -12.19
C LEU A 110 3.31 4.87 -13.08
N MET A 111 3.28 4.66 -14.39
CA MET A 111 4.24 5.26 -15.33
C MET A 111 4.48 6.77 -15.14
N PRO A 112 3.45 7.62 -15.04
CA PRO A 112 3.64 9.05 -14.80
C PRO A 112 4.42 9.36 -13.50
N VAL A 113 4.20 8.57 -12.45
CA VAL A 113 4.69 8.88 -11.09
C VAL A 113 6.01 8.22 -10.72
N LEU A 114 6.47 7.19 -11.45
CA LEU A 114 7.68 6.43 -11.09
C LEU A 114 8.92 7.33 -10.96
N TYR A 115 9.07 8.33 -11.85
CA TYR A 115 10.17 9.29 -11.78
C TYR A 115 10.13 10.09 -10.48
N ASP A 116 8.95 10.57 -10.12
CA ASP A 116 8.74 11.40 -8.95
C ASP A 116 8.92 10.62 -7.64
N ILE A 117 8.53 9.35 -7.61
CA ILE A 117 8.81 8.44 -6.48
C ILE A 117 10.32 8.22 -6.35
N GLN A 118 11.02 7.96 -7.45
CA GLN A 118 12.48 7.79 -7.44
C GLN A 118 13.17 9.07 -6.94
N ALA A 119 12.76 10.25 -7.44
CA ALA A 119 13.31 11.54 -7.05
C ALA A 119 13.00 11.87 -5.58
N PHE A 120 11.79 11.56 -5.11
CA PHE A 120 11.36 11.73 -3.73
C PHE A 120 12.24 10.91 -2.77
N LEU A 121 12.39 9.61 -3.00
CA LEU A 121 13.21 8.73 -2.16
C LEU A 121 14.69 9.10 -2.23
N ALA A 122 15.17 9.56 -3.39
CA ALA A 122 16.53 10.06 -3.50
C ALA A 122 16.77 11.31 -2.65
N LYS A 123 15.81 12.23 -2.63
CA LYS A 123 15.88 13.45 -1.81
C LYS A 123 15.79 13.13 -0.32
N GLU A 124 14.84 12.31 0.09
CA GLU A 124 14.69 11.91 1.50
C GLU A 124 15.90 11.09 1.97
N GLY A 125 16.47 10.25 1.10
CA GLY A 125 17.71 9.53 1.35
C GLY A 125 18.95 10.43 1.52
N GLN A 126 18.98 11.66 0.99
CA GLN A 126 20.11 12.58 1.21
C GLN A 126 20.18 13.10 2.64
N VAL A 127 19.01 13.37 3.24
CA VAL A 127 18.88 13.95 4.58
C VAL A 127 18.70 12.90 5.68
N SER A 128 18.31 11.68 5.30
CA SER A 128 18.13 10.59 6.26
C SER A 128 19.46 10.15 6.88
N PRO A 129 19.53 10.05 8.23
CA PRO A 129 20.68 9.46 8.89
C PRO A 129 20.73 7.92 8.74
N ARG A 130 19.60 7.28 8.40
CA ARG A 130 19.47 5.81 8.33
C ARG A 130 19.80 5.25 6.95
N TYR A 131 19.31 5.88 5.90
CA TYR A 131 19.49 5.38 4.54
C TYR A 131 20.02 6.46 3.59
N GLY A 132 20.60 6.03 2.50
CA GLY A 132 20.82 6.79 1.28
C GLY A 132 20.43 5.90 0.10
N VAL A 133 20.37 6.49 -1.09
CA VAL A 133 20.06 5.73 -2.30
C VAL A 133 21.20 5.79 -3.30
N LYS A 134 21.39 4.69 -4.00
CA LYS A 134 22.12 4.62 -5.26
C LYS A 134 21.09 4.38 -6.35
N THR A 135 21.09 5.24 -7.37
CA THR A 135 20.12 5.18 -8.47
C THR A 135 20.77 5.69 -9.75
N THR A 136 20.26 5.27 -10.91
CA THR A 136 20.71 5.79 -12.21
C THR A 136 19.79 6.91 -12.68
N LYS A 137 20.14 7.55 -13.80
CA LYS A 137 19.21 8.43 -14.50
C LYS A 137 17.93 7.65 -14.83
N PHE A 138 16.78 8.26 -14.58
CA PHE A 138 15.48 7.70 -14.97
C PHE A 138 15.40 7.64 -16.50
N ASP A 139 15.07 6.46 -17.01
CA ASP A 139 14.82 6.21 -18.43
C ASP A 139 13.40 5.67 -18.55
N VAL A 140 12.52 6.45 -19.17
CA VAL A 140 11.11 6.10 -19.31
C VAL A 140 10.93 4.83 -20.13
N ASN A 141 11.73 4.60 -21.16
CA ASN A 141 11.59 3.43 -22.03
C ASN A 141 12.05 2.16 -21.32
N PHE A 142 13.08 2.26 -20.47
CA PHE A 142 13.45 1.19 -19.56
C PHE A 142 12.29 0.80 -18.64
N TRP A 143 11.64 1.76 -17.99
CA TRP A 143 10.51 1.46 -17.09
C TRP A 143 9.27 0.96 -17.82
N ARG A 144 8.98 1.48 -19.03
CA ARG A 144 7.92 0.95 -19.89
C ARG A 144 8.18 -0.53 -20.24
N MET A 145 9.42 -0.90 -20.58
CA MET A 145 9.81 -2.30 -20.82
C MET A 145 9.59 -3.18 -19.58
N ILE A 146 10.00 -2.71 -18.39
CA ILE A 146 9.77 -3.44 -17.13
C ILE A 146 8.27 -3.66 -16.90
N ILE A 147 7.44 -2.62 -17.06
CA ILE A 147 5.99 -2.74 -16.87
C ILE A 147 5.37 -3.70 -17.90
N ARG A 148 5.73 -3.63 -19.18
CA ARG A 148 5.24 -4.60 -20.18
C ARG A 148 5.60 -6.04 -19.81
N THR A 149 6.81 -6.26 -19.28
CA THR A 149 7.26 -7.57 -18.79
C THR A 149 6.41 -8.03 -17.60
N VAL A 150 6.15 -7.15 -16.63
CA VAL A 150 5.31 -7.44 -15.46
C VAL A 150 3.88 -7.77 -15.87
N LEU A 151 3.31 -7.03 -16.82
CA LEU A 151 1.99 -7.34 -17.38
C LEU A 151 2.00 -8.74 -18.04
N ALA A 152 2.96 -9.03 -18.91
CA ALA A 152 3.03 -10.34 -19.55
C ALA A 152 3.15 -11.48 -18.53
N VAL A 153 3.97 -11.31 -17.49
CA VAL A 153 4.10 -12.26 -16.38
C VAL A 153 2.79 -12.43 -15.61
N ASN A 154 2.13 -11.33 -15.23
CA ASN A 154 0.88 -11.35 -14.48
C ASN A 154 -0.25 -12.00 -15.27
N TYR A 155 -0.31 -11.81 -16.59
CA TYR A 155 -1.25 -12.50 -17.47
C TYR A 155 -1.18 -14.02 -17.31
N PHE A 156 0.02 -14.60 -17.45
CA PHE A 156 0.20 -16.05 -17.31
C PHE A 156 -0.03 -16.54 -15.88
N ARG A 157 0.35 -15.72 -14.89
CA ARG A 157 0.09 -16.02 -13.47
C ARG A 157 -1.41 -16.11 -13.17
N PHE A 158 -2.21 -15.18 -13.67
CA PHE A 158 -3.67 -15.19 -13.50
C PHE A 158 -4.36 -16.35 -14.21
N GLN A 159 -3.70 -16.96 -15.19
CA GLN A 159 -4.15 -18.21 -15.81
C GLN A 159 -3.73 -19.47 -15.01
N GLY A 160 -3.06 -19.31 -13.87
CA GLY A 160 -2.56 -20.41 -13.06
C GLY A 160 -1.33 -21.11 -13.67
N GLN A 161 -0.62 -20.45 -14.59
CA GLN A 161 0.59 -21.03 -15.18
C GLN A 161 1.83 -20.79 -14.30
N ASP A 162 2.77 -21.74 -14.32
CA ASP A 162 4.06 -21.59 -13.68
C ASP A 162 4.96 -20.66 -14.52
N VAL A 163 5.03 -19.40 -14.10
CA VAL A 163 5.81 -18.36 -14.78
C VAL A 163 7.31 -18.69 -14.77
N ALA A 164 7.84 -19.30 -13.71
CA ALA A 164 9.27 -19.64 -13.65
C ALA A 164 9.63 -20.67 -14.73
N LYS A 165 8.75 -21.65 -14.93
CA LYS A 165 8.86 -22.61 -16.02
C LYS A 165 8.71 -21.96 -17.39
N LEU A 166 7.71 -21.08 -17.57
CA LEU A 166 7.50 -20.37 -18.83
C LEU A 166 8.71 -19.53 -19.24
N MET A 167 9.30 -18.78 -18.31
CA MET A 167 10.51 -17.99 -18.57
C MET A 167 11.72 -18.85 -18.97
N ALA A 168 11.80 -20.10 -18.50
CA ALA A 168 12.89 -21.01 -18.83
C ALA A 168 12.69 -21.74 -20.17
N GLU A 169 11.45 -21.98 -20.58
CA GLU A 169 11.11 -22.93 -21.66
C GLU A 169 10.42 -22.30 -22.87
N SER A 170 10.00 -21.03 -22.82
CA SER A 170 9.14 -20.42 -23.83
C SER A 170 9.46 -18.94 -24.11
N SER A 171 9.25 -18.50 -25.36
CA SER A 171 9.26 -17.08 -25.75
C SER A 171 7.92 -16.38 -25.52
N ALA A 172 6.92 -17.06 -24.95
CA ALA A 172 5.55 -16.54 -24.88
C ALA A 172 5.44 -15.21 -24.09
N ILE A 173 6.28 -15.02 -23.06
CA ILE A 173 6.35 -13.76 -22.32
C ILE A 173 6.91 -12.66 -23.22
N ASP A 174 7.97 -12.94 -23.99
CA ASP A 174 8.57 -12.03 -24.94
C ASP A 174 7.57 -11.63 -26.05
N ASP A 175 6.91 -12.61 -26.64
CA ASP A 175 5.91 -12.38 -27.68
C ASP A 175 4.74 -11.52 -27.18
N LEU A 176 4.35 -11.69 -25.91
CA LEU A 176 3.26 -10.92 -25.31
C LEU A 176 3.69 -9.48 -24.96
N GLN A 177 4.89 -9.28 -24.40
CA GLN A 177 5.39 -7.91 -24.15
C GLN A 177 5.50 -7.09 -25.44
N PHE A 178 5.87 -7.71 -26.58
CA PHE A 178 5.92 -7.04 -27.87
C PHE A 178 4.53 -6.65 -28.37
N LYS A 179 3.48 -7.44 -28.09
CA LYS A 179 2.10 -7.09 -28.44
C LYS A 179 1.56 -5.91 -27.65
N PHE A 180 2.10 -5.63 -26.47
CA PHE A 180 1.71 -4.49 -25.66
C PHE A 180 2.35 -3.16 -26.10
N LEU A 181 3.21 -3.18 -27.12
CA LEU A 181 3.77 -1.97 -27.72
C LEU A 181 2.82 -1.37 -28.76
N SER A 182 2.63 -0.06 -28.68
CA SER A 182 2.00 0.71 -29.75
C SER A 182 2.89 0.71 -30.99
N GLN A 183 2.30 0.62 -32.18
CA GLN A 183 3.03 0.56 -33.45
C GLN A 183 3.52 1.94 -33.95
N ASN A 184 3.51 2.97 -33.11
CA ASN A 184 3.81 4.34 -33.51
C ASN A 184 5.28 4.69 -33.22
N GLY A 185 6.06 4.85 -34.29
CA GLY A 185 7.51 4.68 -34.31
C GLY A 185 8.43 5.73 -33.66
N ASP A 186 7.98 6.51 -32.67
CA ASP A 186 8.87 7.46 -31.96
C ASP A 186 8.99 7.21 -30.45
N ASP A 187 8.07 6.47 -29.83
CA ASP A 187 8.10 6.16 -28.39
C ASP A 187 7.54 4.76 -28.09
N ASP A 188 8.12 4.11 -27.08
CA ASP A 188 7.82 2.75 -26.62
C ASP A 188 6.49 2.66 -25.84
N ASP A 189 5.44 3.34 -26.32
CA ASP A 189 4.15 3.51 -25.64
C ASP A 189 3.34 2.21 -25.56
N PHE A 190 2.38 2.18 -24.62
CA PHE A 190 1.50 1.02 -24.41
C PHE A 190 0.33 1.01 -25.39
N ASP A 191 0.06 -0.14 -26.00
CA ASP A 191 -1.21 -0.41 -26.67
C ASP A 191 -2.26 -0.84 -25.64
N LEU A 192 -2.97 0.15 -25.07
CA LEU A 192 -3.97 -0.07 -24.03
C LEU A 192 -5.19 -0.87 -24.53
N ALA A 193 -5.51 -0.78 -25.82
CA ALA A 193 -6.60 -1.55 -26.40
C ALA A 193 -6.25 -3.04 -26.45
N THR A 194 -5.04 -3.36 -26.90
CA THR A 194 -4.53 -4.74 -26.89
C THR A 194 -4.39 -5.29 -25.47
N ILE A 195 -3.85 -4.50 -24.52
CA ILE A 195 -3.77 -4.91 -23.11
C ILE A 195 -5.16 -5.23 -22.55
N GLN A 196 -6.14 -4.34 -22.74
CA GLN A 196 -7.50 -4.56 -22.26
C GLN A 196 -8.12 -5.84 -22.84
N GLU A 197 -7.94 -6.09 -24.14
CA GLU A 197 -8.46 -7.30 -24.78
C GLU A 197 -7.82 -8.57 -24.24
N VAL A 198 -6.49 -8.58 -24.08
CA VAL A 198 -5.75 -9.72 -23.54
C VAL A 198 -6.19 -10.04 -22.11
N TYR A 199 -6.43 -9.03 -21.28
CA TYR A 199 -6.88 -9.20 -19.90
C TYR A 199 -8.39 -9.43 -19.75
N ARG A 200 -9.17 -9.38 -20.84
CA ARG A 200 -10.62 -9.52 -20.77
C ARG A 200 -11.01 -10.88 -20.18
N GLY A 201 -11.79 -10.84 -19.11
CA GLY A 201 -12.31 -12.05 -18.45
C GLY A 201 -11.28 -12.77 -17.58
N LEU A 202 -10.08 -12.22 -17.38
CA LEU A 202 -9.17 -12.70 -16.34
C LEU A 202 -9.57 -12.16 -14.99
N THR A 203 -9.59 -13.05 -14.00
CA THR A 203 -9.78 -12.69 -12.60
C THR A 203 -8.42 -12.50 -11.95
N ILE A 204 -8.24 -11.38 -11.25
CA ILE A 204 -7.03 -11.09 -10.49
C ILE A 204 -6.93 -12.07 -9.32
N THR A 205 -5.72 -12.55 -9.06
CA THR A 205 -5.47 -13.38 -7.87
C THR A 205 -5.55 -12.50 -6.62
N MET A 206 -6.59 -12.71 -5.81
CA MET A 206 -6.75 -12.04 -4.53
C MET A 206 -5.87 -12.69 -3.45
N PRO A 207 -5.35 -11.91 -2.48
CA PRO A 207 -4.69 -12.46 -1.30
C PRO A 207 -5.59 -13.43 -0.54
N GLU A 208 -5.02 -14.46 0.08
CA GLU A 208 -5.80 -15.39 0.90
C GLU A 208 -6.16 -14.78 2.26
N LEU A 209 -7.43 -14.86 2.62
CA LEU A 209 -7.93 -14.48 3.95
C LEU A 209 -8.36 -15.74 4.72
N LYS A 210 -7.48 -16.25 5.59
CA LYS A 210 -7.62 -17.56 6.26
C LYS A 210 -8.85 -17.71 7.16
N ALA A 211 -9.41 -16.61 7.64
CA ALA A 211 -10.53 -16.59 8.59
C ALA A 211 -11.92 -16.45 7.93
N ALA A 212 -12.00 -16.41 6.60
CA ALA A 212 -13.25 -16.09 5.89
C ALA A 212 -14.12 -17.34 5.59
N ASP A 213 -14.70 -17.94 6.62
CA ASP A 213 -15.58 -19.12 6.53
C ASP A 213 -16.79 -19.10 7.50
N ALA A 214 -17.08 -17.95 8.09
CA ALA A 214 -18.20 -17.80 9.02
C ALA A 214 -19.55 -17.91 8.31
N LYS A 215 -20.54 -18.43 9.03
CA LYS A 215 -21.93 -18.47 8.61
C LYS A 215 -22.77 -17.52 9.45
N PRO A 216 -23.91 -17.05 8.91
CA PRO A 216 -24.88 -16.30 9.70
C PRO A 216 -25.29 -17.08 10.96
N LEU A 217 -25.49 -16.36 12.06
CA LEU A 217 -26.04 -16.91 13.28
C LEU A 217 -27.47 -17.42 13.05
N VAL A 218 -27.83 -18.46 13.80
CA VAL A 218 -29.11 -19.17 13.66
C VAL A 218 -30.27 -18.28 14.08
N ASP A 219 -30.10 -17.58 15.20
CA ASP A 219 -31.09 -16.68 15.74
C ASP A 219 -31.07 -15.38 14.93
N LYS A 220 -32.22 -15.04 14.34
CA LYS A 220 -32.35 -13.81 13.55
C LYS A 220 -32.61 -12.64 14.45
N LEU A 221 -31.89 -11.55 14.19
CA LEU A 221 -32.22 -10.25 14.75
C LEU A 221 -33.56 -9.77 14.17
N SER A 222 -34.38 -9.17 15.02
CA SER A 222 -35.55 -8.42 14.62
C SER A 222 -35.14 -7.10 13.93
N ALA A 223 -36.10 -6.47 13.24
CA ALA A 223 -35.84 -5.17 12.60
C ALA A 223 -35.47 -4.07 13.61
N GLU A 224 -36.02 -4.15 14.82
CA GLU A 224 -35.70 -3.23 15.92
C GLU A 224 -34.26 -3.44 16.39
N GLU A 225 -33.84 -4.69 16.60
CA GLU A 225 -32.46 -5.02 17.00
C GLU A 225 -31.43 -4.64 15.92
N ILE A 226 -31.76 -4.79 14.63
CA ILE A 226 -30.90 -4.33 13.53
C ILE A 226 -30.76 -2.80 13.57
N GLN A 227 -31.86 -2.06 13.79
CA GLN A 227 -31.79 -0.61 13.87
C GLN A 227 -31.00 -0.14 15.10
N ASP A 228 -31.18 -0.81 16.25
CA ASP A 228 -30.40 -0.53 17.45
C ASP A 228 -28.89 -0.72 17.22
N GLU A 229 -28.50 -1.74 16.46
CA GLU A 229 -27.11 -1.99 16.07
C GLU A 229 -26.57 -0.89 15.13
N VAL A 230 -27.37 -0.45 14.15
CA VAL A 230 -27.00 0.65 13.24
C VAL A 230 -26.81 1.96 14.01
N ASP A 231 -27.75 2.29 14.91
CA ASP A 231 -27.70 3.50 15.74
C ASP A 231 -26.54 3.45 16.75
N PHE A 232 -26.20 2.26 17.24
CA PHE A 232 -24.99 2.05 18.03
C PHE A 232 -23.73 2.30 17.20
N GLY A 233 -23.63 1.67 16.02
CA GLY A 233 -22.51 1.80 15.10
C GLY A 233 -22.22 3.25 14.75
N GLN A 234 -23.24 4.01 14.32
CA GLN A 234 -23.10 5.42 13.99
C GLN A 234 -22.51 6.24 15.15
N ARG A 235 -23.05 6.10 16.37
CA ARG A 235 -22.55 6.84 17.54
C ARG A 235 -21.10 6.47 17.88
N MET A 236 -20.73 5.21 17.74
CA MET A 236 -19.40 4.73 18.07
C MET A 236 -18.38 5.13 17.01
N VAL A 237 -18.73 5.08 15.72
CA VAL A 237 -17.88 5.57 14.62
C VAL A 237 -17.66 7.08 14.75
N GLU A 238 -18.70 7.88 15.00
CA GLU A 238 -18.55 9.31 15.25
C GLU A 238 -17.63 9.61 16.45
N THR A 239 -17.71 8.79 17.51
CA THR A 239 -16.84 8.92 18.68
C THR A 239 -15.40 8.55 18.33
N PHE A 240 -15.21 7.49 17.54
CA PHE A 240 -13.90 7.06 17.06
C PHE A 240 -13.24 8.18 16.23
N GLU A 241 -13.97 8.74 15.26
CA GLU A 241 -13.53 9.87 14.43
C GLU A 241 -13.07 11.06 15.29
N LYS A 242 -13.87 11.46 16.30
CA LYS A 242 -13.55 12.58 17.21
C LYS A 242 -12.33 12.31 18.09
N THR A 243 -12.06 11.05 18.41
CA THR A 243 -10.88 10.66 19.21
C THR A 243 -9.63 10.40 18.36
N SER A 244 -9.81 10.24 17.05
CA SER A 244 -8.71 10.16 16.10
C SER A 244 -8.08 11.54 15.88
N THR A 245 -6.87 11.59 15.34
CA THR A 245 -6.24 12.87 15.02
C THR A 245 -7.03 13.55 13.90
N ALA A 246 -7.60 14.72 14.17
CA ALA A 246 -8.44 15.44 13.21
C ALA A 246 -7.73 15.63 11.85
N GLY A 247 -8.38 15.20 10.77
CA GLY A 247 -7.85 15.27 9.40
C GLY A 247 -6.95 14.11 8.98
N VAL A 248 -6.81 13.06 9.82
CA VAL A 248 -6.04 11.85 9.50
C VAL A 248 -6.95 10.69 9.04
N VAL A 249 -8.19 10.64 9.54
CA VAL A 249 -9.16 9.58 9.21
C VAL A 249 -10.09 10.06 8.11
N SER A 250 -10.24 9.27 7.05
CA SER A 250 -11.07 9.64 5.89
C SER A 250 -12.55 9.40 6.16
N LYS A 251 -13.42 10.14 5.48
CA LYS A 251 -14.89 9.90 5.54
C LYS A 251 -15.24 8.52 5.00
N GLN A 252 -14.47 8.05 4.02
CA GLN A 252 -14.59 6.74 3.44
C GLN A 252 -14.38 5.63 4.49
N GLU A 253 -13.32 5.74 5.30
CA GLU A 253 -13.07 4.78 6.39
C GLU A 253 -14.22 4.76 7.38
N MET A 254 -14.81 5.91 7.72
CA MET A 254 -15.95 5.96 8.65
C MET A 254 -17.19 5.28 8.05
N ALA A 255 -17.51 5.55 6.79
CA ALA A 255 -18.59 4.87 6.09
C ALA A 255 -18.37 3.35 6.01
N MET A 256 -17.13 2.90 5.83
CA MET A 256 -16.77 1.50 5.87
C MET A 256 -17.03 0.89 7.25
N LEU A 257 -16.62 1.55 8.33
CA LEU A 257 -16.86 1.05 9.70
C LEU A 257 -18.36 0.99 10.03
N GLU A 258 -19.15 1.99 9.60
CA GLU A 258 -20.61 1.96 9.74
C GLU A 258 -21.23 0.80 8.95
N SER A 259 -20.70 0.51 7.77
CA SER A 259 -21.16 -0.60 6.93
C SER A 259 -20.92 -1.98 7.58
N LEU A 260 -19.88 -2.13 8.41
CA LEU A 260 -19.65 -3.36 9.18
C LEU A 260 -20.81 -3.64 10.14
N HIS A 261 -21.26 -2.62 10.89
CA HIS A 261 -22.39 -2.73 11.81
C HIS A 261 -23.66 -3.16 11.08
N ARG A 262 -24.01 -2.41 10.03
CA ARG A 262 -25.22 -2.69 9.26
C ARG A 262 -25.18 -4.06 8.59
N GLY A 263 -24.07 -4.38 7.91
CA GLY A 263 -23.95 -5.59 7.12
C GLY A 263 -23.86 -6.86 7.97
N LEU A 264 -23.12 -6.84 9.09
CA LEU A 264 -23.08 -7.98 10.02
C LEU A 264 -24.44 -8.21 10.70
N ALA A 265 -25.17 -7.14 11.03
CA ALA A 265 -26.53 -7.27 11.57
C ALA A 265 -27.49 -7.90 10.55
N GLU A 266 -27.51 -7.39 9.31
CA GLU A 266 -28.44 -7.82 8.26
C GLU A 266 -28.09 -9.21 7.67
N LYS A 267 -26.80 -9.50 7.41
CA LYS A 267 -26.36 -10.73 6.74
C LYS A 267 -26.01 -11.84 7.72
N PHE A 268 -25.37 -11.51 8.84
CA PHE A 268 -24.88 -12.49 9.81
C PHE A 268 -25.77 -12.63 11.04
N ASN A 269 -26.85 -11.84 11.17
CA ASN A 269 -27.69 -11.77 12.37
C ASN A 269 -26.86 -11.51 13.64
N ALA A 270 -25.79 -10.72 13.53
CA ALA A 270 -24.81 -10.50 14.59
C ALA A 270 -24.80 -9.04 15.03
N SER A 271 -24.99 -8.80 16.31
CA SER A 271 -24.70 -7.49 16.93
C SER A 271 -23.20 -7.34 17.17
N HIS A 272 -22.73 -6.13 17.49
CA HIS A 272 -21.32 -5.90 17.86
C HIS A 272 -20.83 -6.81 18.99
N ARG A 273 -21.71 -7.31 19.86
CA ARG A 273 -21.38 -8.25 20.95
C ARG A 273 -21.01 -9.64 20.44
N ASP A 274 -21.53 -10.02 19.29
CA ASP A 274 -21.36 -11.35 18.70
C ASP A 274 -20.19 -11.42 17.72
N TRP A 275 -19.52 -10.29 17.47
CA TRP A 275 -18.48 -10.19 16.47
C TRP A 275 -17.32 -11.14 16.76
N THR A 276 -16.88 -11.83 15.71
CA THR A 276 -15.69 -12.65 15.72
C THR A 276 -14.79 -12.27 14.55
N ALA A 277 -13.51 -12.62 14.64
CA ALA A 277 -12.58 -12.44 13.53
C ALA A 277 -13.09 -13.08 12.24
N ASN A 278 -13.63 -14.29 12.31
CA ASN A 278 -14.11 -15.00 11.13
C ASN A 278 -15.33 -14.32 10.51
N MET A 279 -16.26 -13.81 11.32
CA MET A 279 -17.42 -13.07 10.81
C MET A 279 -16.98 -11.79 10.09
N LEU A 280 -16.10 -11.00 10.71
CA LEU A 280 -15.55 -9.79 10.09
C LEU A 280 -14.82 -10.13 8.78
N ALA A 281 -13.95 -11.13 8.79
CA ALA A 281 -13.21 -11.56 7.60
C ALA A 281 -14.14 -12.07 6.48
N SER A 282 -15.18 -12.84 6.82
CA SER A 282 -16.14 -13.36 5.84
C SER A 282 -16.99 -12.23 5.25
N PHE A 283 -17.49 -11.33 6.09
CA PHE A 283 -18.25 -10.16 5.65
C PHE A 283 -17.40 -9.26 4.73
N VAL A 284 -16.16 -8.95 5.13
CA VAL A 284 -15.24 -8.13 4.31
C VAL A 284 -14.98 -8.78 2.95
N LYS A 285 -14.81 -10.11 2.92
CA LYS A 285 -14.51 -10.85 1.69
C LYS A 285 -15.71 -10.93 0.75
N ASP A 286 -16.88 -11.25 1.28
CA ASP A 286 -18.00 -11.74 0.48
C ASP A 286 -19.13 -10.71 0.31
N ASP A 287 -19.30 -9.77 1.25
CA ASP A 287 -20.50 -8.91 1.34
C ASP A 287 -20.19 -7.40 1.47
N LEU A 288 -19.02 -6.99 1.95
CA LEU A 288 -18.74 -5.59 2.30
C LEU A 288 -19.04 -4.63 1.15
N PHE A 289 -18.70 -5.00 -0.09
CA PHE A 289 -18.91 -4.11 -1.23
C PHE A 289 -20.38 -3.91 -1.60
N ASP A 290 -21.30 -4.75 -1.12
CA ASP A 290 -22.73 -4.47 -1.26
C ASP A 290 -23.20 -3.34 -0.34
N TYR A 291 -22.44 -3.05 0.73
CA TYR A 291 -22.79 -2.08 1.76
C TYR A 291 -21.94 -0.80 1.69
N TRP A 292 -20.71 -0.91 1.19
CA TRP A 292 -19.76 0.18 1.10
C TRP A 292 -19.00 0.10 -0.23
N GLN A 293 -18.91 1.19 -0.95
CA GLN A 293 -18.13 1.26 -2.19
C GLN A 293 -16.86 2.05 -1.93
N PRO A 294 -15.68 1.53 -2.35
CA PRO A 294 -14.45 2.29 -2.27
C PRO A 294 -14.50 3.50 -3.21
N GLU A 295 -13.75 4.53 -2.85
CA GLU A 295 -13.50 5.78 -3.57
C GLU A 295 -11.97 6.02 -3.62
N TRP A 296 -11.53 6.87 -4.53
CA TRP A 296 -10.11 7.24 -4.68
C TRP A 296 -9.63 8.21 -3.60
N ASP A 297 -9.76 7.84 -2.32
CA ASP A 297 -9.28 8.60 -1.17
C ASP A 297 -8.94 7.63 -0.03
N SER A 298 -7.68 7.62 0.41
CA SER A 298 -7.22 6.79 1.54
C SER A 298 -7.55 5.30 1.36
N LEU A 299 -7.02 4.70 0.28
CA LEU A 299 -7.21 3.28 0.01
C LEU A 299 -6.18 2.36 0.69
N ASP A 300 -5.08 2.92 1.20
CA ASP A 300 -4.03 2.20 1.95
C ASP A 300 -4.39 2.14 3.45
N GLY A 301 -4.35 0.94 4.04
CA GLY A 301 -4.53 0.72 5.47
C GLY A 301 -5.99 0.52 5.93
N LEU A 302 -6.91 0.18 5.03
CA LEU A 302 -8.34 0.05 5.33
C LEU A 302 -8.62 -1.04 6.36
N GLY A 303 -8.02 -2.23 6.23
CA GLY A 303 -8.21 -3.30 7.22
C GLY A 303 -7.47 -3.01 8.54
N GLY A 304 -6.43 -2.19 8.50
CA GLY A 304 -5.82 -1.55 9.66
C GLY A 304 -6.84 -0.73 10.44
N GLU A 305 -7.77 -0.05 9.76
CA GLU A 305 -8.80 0.77 10.43
C GLU A 305 -9.86 -0.06 11.09
N ILE A 306 -10.21 -1.19 10.48
CA ILE A 306 -11.04 -2.20 11.14
C ILE A 306 -10.37 -2.68 12.43
N SER A 307 -9.07 -2.98 12.39
CA SER A 307 -8.31 -3.46 13.55
C SER A 307 -8.20 -2.40 14.67
N ARG A 308 -7.97 -1.12 14.29
CA ARG A 308 -7.96 0.01 15.23
C ARG A 308 -9.34 0.27 15.83
N TYR A 309 -10.40 0.14 15.03
CA TYR A 309 -11.76 0.30 15.50
C TYR A 309 -12.17 -0.80 16.48
N VAL A 310 -11.82 -2.05 16.20
CA VAL A 310 -11.99 -3.18 17.14
C VAL A 310 -11.23 -2.91 18.44
N GLN A 311 -10.02 -2.33 18.40
CA GLN A 311 -9.30 -1.91 19.62
C GLN A 311 -10.12 -0.90 20.41
N PHE A 312 -10.60 0.13 19.72
CA PHE A 312 -11.37 1.21 20.32
C PHE A 312 -12.66 0.69 20.98
N LEU A 313 -13.42 -0.16 20.30
CA LEU A 313 -14.60 -0.80 20.87
C LEU A 313 -14.24 -1.67 22.09
N SER A 314 -13.13 -2.39 22.04
CA SER A 314 -12.64 -3.18 23.17
C SER A 314 -12.26 -2.31 24.37
N ASP A 315 -11.60 -1.17 24.14
CA ASP A 315 -11.22 -0.22 25.20
C ASP A 315 -12.46 0.42 25.84
N LYS A 316 -13.52 0.60 25.07
CA LYS A 316 -14.84 1.03 25.53
C LYS A 316 -15.67 -0.07 26.19
N LYS A 317 -15.17 -1.32 26.21
CA LYS A 317 -15.89 -2.52 26.69
C LYS A 317 -17.22 -2.75 25.96
N ALA A 318 -17.28 -2.29 24.70
CA ALA A 318 -18.42 -2.47 23.82
C ALA A 318 -18.45 -3.89 23.23
N ILE A 319 -17.29 -4.48 22.97
CA ILE A 319 -17.18 -5.85 22.46
C ILE A 319 -16.42 -6.72 23.46
N ASP A 320 -16.68 -8.02 23.37
CA ASP A 320 -15.95 -9.03 24.12
C ASP A 320 -14.74 -9.52 23.31
N ASP A 321 -13.69 -9.98 23.99
CA ASP A 321 -12.52 -10.62 23.37
C ASP A 321 -11.81 -9.83 22.24
N GLY A 322 -11.83 -8.48 22.26
CA GLY A 322 -11.27 -7.64 21.19
C GLY A 322 -9.83 -7.99 20.75
N ARG A 323 -8.94 -8.36 21.68
CA ARG A 323 -7.57 -8.82 21.34
C ARG A 323 -7.55 -10.11 20.51
N LYS A 324 -8.48 -11.03 20.79
CA LYS A 324 -8.60 -12.29 20.05
C LYS A 324 -9.13 -12.02 18.64
N ILE A 325 -10.10 -11.11 18.53
CA ILE A 325 -10.61 -10.66 17.23
C ILE A 325 -9.46 -10.09 16.40
N GLN A 326 -8.72 -9.10 16.90
CA GLN A 326 -7.60 -8.50 16.18
C GLN A 326 -6.55 -9.50 15.69
N ARG A 327 -6.15 -10.45 16.54
CA ARG A 327 -5.19 -11.50 16.15
C ARG A 327 -5.72 -12.38 15.02
N GLY A 328 -7.04 -12.58 14.95
CA GLY A 328 -7.67 -13.35 13.89
C GLY A 328 -7.90 -12.57 12.59
N LEU A 329 -7.65 -11.26 12.56
CA LEU A 329 -7.76 -10.42 11.36
C LEU A 329 -6.42 -10.30 10.59
N GLU A 330 -5.49 -11.24 10.80
CA GLU A 330 -4.21 -11.26 10.08
C GLU A 330 -4.46 -11.32 8.56
N GLY A 331 -3.84 -10.40 7.81
CA GLY A 331 -3.97 -10.29 6.36
C GLY A 331 -5.21 -9.53 5.87
N LEU A 332 -6.12 -9.13 6.76
CA LEU A 332 -7.32 -8.37 6.38
C LEU A 332 -6.98 -7.03 5.70
N ASP A 333 -5.96 -6.34 6.24
CA ASP A 333 -5.48 -5.05 5.74
C ASP A 333 -5.10 -5.13 4.27
N HIS A 334 -4.09 -5.95 3.98
CA HIS A 334 -3.66 -6.19 2.61
C HIS A 334 -4.80 -6.69 1.72
N TYR A 335 -5.62 -7.65 2.17
CA TYR A 335 -6.75 -8.14 1.38
C TYR A 335 -7.70 -7.02 0.95
N LEU A 336 -8.14 -6.19 1.92
CA LEU A 336 -9.14 -5.16 1.69
C LEU A 336 -8.60 -4.03 0.82
N ASP A 337 -7.36 -3.60 1.07
CA ASP A 337 -6.67 -2.60 0.26
C ASP A 337 -6.59 -3.05 -1.21
N ILE A 338 -6.25 -4.32 -1.44
CA ILE A 338 -6.15 -4.92 -2.79
C ILE A 338 -7.54 -5.04 -3.43
N ALA A 339 -8.54 -5.46 -2.66
CA ALA A 339 -9.90 -5.59 -3.16
C ALA A 339 -10.47 -4.23 -3.58
N ALA A 340 -10.24 -3.20 -2.76
CA ALA A 340 -10.72 -1.85 -2.98
C ALA A 340 -10.07 -1.22 -4.21
N VAL A 341 -8.74 -1.25 -4.31
CA VAL A 341 -8.01 -0.67 -5.45
C VAL A 341 -8.36 -1.39 -6.75
N ASN A 342 -8.45 -2.73 -6.76
CA ASN A 342 -8.80 -3.47 -7.97
C ASN A 342 -10.25 -3.23 -8.42
N THR A 343 -11.17 -3.04 -7.47
CA THR A 343 -12.56 -2.68 -7.79
C THR A 343 -12.63 -1.34 -8.50
N LEU A 344 -11.94 -0.33 -7.97
CA LEU A 344 -11.87 1.00 -8.58
C LEU A 344 -11.15 1.00 -9.93
N LEU A 345 -10.03 0.29 -10.04
CA LEU A 345 -9.31 0.13 -11.31
C LEU A 345 -10.20 -0.54 -12.37
N GLY A 346 -10.95 -1.59 -12.00
CA GLY A 346 -11.86 -2.30 -12.89
C GLY A 346 -12.96 -1.41 -13.50
N GLN A 347 -13.35 -0.33 -12.81
CA GLN A 347 -14.33 0.65 -13.28
C GLN A 347 -13.76 1.64 -14.32
N LEU A 348 -12.43 1.79 -14.41
CA LEU A 348 -11.80 2.70 -15.36
C LEU A 348 -11.85 2.13 -16.79
N SER A 349 -12.43 2.91 -17.71
CA SER A 349 -12.33 2.64 -19.15
C SER A 349 -10.94 2.96 -19.69
N VAL A 350 -10.54 2.36 -20.83
CA VAL A 350 -9.27 2.70 -21.50
C VAL A 350 -9.16 4.20 -21.77
N LYS A 351 -10.23 4.86 -22.23
CA LYS A 351 -10.25 6.31 -22.45
C LYS A 351 -10.00 7.13 -21.17
N ALA A 352 -10.47 6.64 -20.03
CA ALA A 352 -10.21 7.29 -18.74
C ALA A 352 -8.73 7.16 -18.37
N VAL A 353 -8.14 5.96 -18.55
CA VAL A 353 -6.71 5.72 -18.33
C VAL A 353 -5.85 6.60 -19.26
N GLU A 354 -6.17 6.65 -20.56
CA GLU A 354 -5.47 7.52 -21.52
C GLU A 354 -5.48 8.99 -21.09
N LYS A 355 -6.62 9.47 -20.60
CA LYS A 355 -6.75 10.85 -20.12
C LYS A 355 -5.87 11.11 -18.89
N LEU A 356 -5.80 10.17 -17.96
CA LEU A 356 -4.95 10.27 -16.77
C LEU A 356 -3.46 10.29 -17.14
N LEU A 357 -3.05 9.54 -18.16
CA LEU A 357 -1.67 9.58 -18.67
C LEU A 357 -1.30 10.91 -19.35
N GLN A 358 -2.29 11.62 -19.88
CA GLN A 358 -2.08 12.90 -20.60
C GLN A 358 -2.11 14.13 -19.67
N SER A 359 -2.70 14.01 -18.47
CA SER A 359 -2.88 15.14 -17.55
C SER A 359 -1.59 15.68 -16.91
N GLU A 360 -0.43 15.09 -17.23
CA GLU A 360 0.88 15.48 -16.67
C GLU A 360 1.82 16.20 -17.66
N LYS A 361 1.27 16.93 -18.63
CA LYS A 361 2.06 17.85 -19.47
C LYS A 361 2.03 19.29 -18.98
#